data_AF-A0A7S1SZY1-F1
#
_entry.id   AF-A0A7S1SZY1-F1
#
_cell.length_a   1.000
_cell.length_b   1.000
_cell.length_c   1.000
_cell.angle_alpha   90.00
_cell.angle_beta   90.00
_cell.angle_gamma   90.00
#
_symmetry.space_group_name_H-M   'P 1'
#
loop_
_entity.id
_entity.type
_entity.pdbx_description
1 polymer ?
#
loop_
_entity_poly.entity_id
_entity_poly.type
_entity_poly.pdbx_seq_one_letter_code
_entity_poly.pdbx_strand_id
1 'polypeptide(L)'
;MMRIATRAAPFAAVRPVASRRSQAAAAHPTISTRHHQLAPVVDVASVSAGRRNSVLSAPRPSVSCQAATPGGGAGESGEMSELQRTQANDQLIDLLLAAKSREELGKTVADNILSFDQKFWLRLAARNDTASDEETKRQLTSLATVIMTLVQELVKASEGQMEESSQVLQDILVAAADERGEW
;
A
#
# COMPACT_ATOMS: atom_id res chain seq x y z
N MET A 1 19.30 -8.39 59.59
CA MET A 1 18.41 -7.46 58.87
C MET A 1 19.26 -6.37 58.23
N MET A 2 19.50 -6.49 56.92
CA MET A 2 20.42 -5.67 56.13
C MET A 2 19.82 -4.30 55.82
N ARG A 3 20.62 -3.25 56.02
CA ARG A 3 20.32 -1.86 55.66
C ARG A 3 20.59 -1.67 54.17
N ILE A 4 19.55 -1.36 53.39
CA ILE A 4 19.68 -1.01 51.97
C ILE A 4 19.88 0.50 51.89
N ALA A 5 21.06 0.92 51.42
CA ALA A 5 21.46 2.30 51.28
C ALA A 5 20.87 2.90 49.98
N THR A 6 20.08 3.95 50.15
CA THR A 6 19.54 4.81 49.10
C THR A 6 20.68 5.64 48.48
N ARG A 7 20.95 5.48 47.19
CA ARG A 7 21.89 6.35 46.45
C ARG A 7 21.15 7.06 45.32
N ALA A 8 20.84 8.32 45.57
CA ALA A 8 20.39 9.28 44.59
C ALA A 8 21.51 9.55 43.56
N ALA A 9 21.16 9.53 42.28
CA ALA A 9 22.04 9.98 41.20
C ALA A 9 21.53 11.34 40.68
N PRO A 10 22.40 12.35 40.51
CA PRO A 10 21.99 13.67 40.05
C PRO A 10 21.82 13.77 38.54
N PHE A 11 20.79 14.54 38.18
CA PHE A 11 20.47 15.17 36.89
C PHE A 11 21.72 15.58 36.09
N ALA A 12 21.90 15.01 34.90
CA ALA A 12 22.89 15.44 33.93
C ALA A 12 22.25 16.38 32.91
N ALA A 13 22.97 17.47 32.63
CA ALA A 13 22.53 18.69 32.00
C ALA A 13 22.07 18.57 30.53
N VAL A 14 20.99 19.29 30.24
CA VAL A 14 20.49 19.66 28.92
C VAL A 14 21.51 20.58 28.23
N ARG A 15 21.93 20.25 27.01
CA ARG A 15 22.75 21.13 26.15
C ARG A 15 21.83 21.81 25.12
N PRO A 16 21.91 23.14 24.94
CA PRO A 16 21.02 23.86 24.04
C PRO A 16 21.40 23.74 22.56
N VAL A 17 20.35 23.93 21.77
CA VAL A 17 20.21 23.89 20.32
C VAL A 17 21.11 24.90 19.60
N ALA A 18 21.86 24.44 18.60
CA ALA A 18 22.59 25.31 17.68
C ALA A 18 21.70 25.63 16.48
N SER A 19 21.16 26.84 16.48
CA SER A 19 20.46 27.48 15.36
C SER A 19 21.44 27.69 14.20
N ARG A 20 21.22 27.00 13.07
CA ARG A 20 21.95 27.27 11.81
C ARG A 20 20.98 27.83 10.78
N ARG A 21 20.71 29.12 10.93
CA ARG A 21 20.15 29.98 9.90
C ARG A 21 21.19 30.08 8.77
N SER A 22 20.89 29.50 7.61
CA SER A 22 21.58 29.81 6.36
C SER A 22 20.52 30.18 5.34
N GLN A 23 20.45 31.49 5.10
CA GLN A 23 19.79 32.09 3.95
C GLN A 23 20.74 32.00 2.75
N ALA A 24 20.25 31.51 1.63
CA ALA A 24 20.69 31.78 0.25
C ALA A 24 19.78 30.93 -0.65
N ALA A 25 19.28 31.33 -1.80
CA ALA A 25 19.21 32.60 -2.49
C ALA A 25 18.11 32.37 -3.57
N ALA A 26 17.38 33.42 -3.91
CA ALA A 26 16.39 33.41 -4.96
C ALA A 26 17.02 33.07 -6.33
N ALA A 27 16.39 32.16 -7.08
CA ALA A 27 16.53 32.07 -8.52
C ALA A 27 15.21 31.56 -9.12
N HIS A 28 14.63 32.39 -9.99
CA HIS A 28 13.33 32.21 -10.62
C HIS A 28 13.34 31.10 -11.71
N PRO A 29 12.15 30.55 -12.04
CA PRO A 29 11.99 29.44 -12.98
C PRO A 29 12.14 29.91 -14.43
N THR A 30 12.89 29.14 -15.24
CA THR A 30 12.91 29.34 -16.70
C THR A 30 12.04 28.28 -17.35
N ILE A 31 10.94 28.75 -17.93
CA ILE A 31 10.03 28.03 -18.83
C ILE A 31 10.81 27.59 -20.06
N SER A 32 10.74 26.30 -20.42
CA SER A 32 11.17 25.81 -21.73
C SER A 32 10.07 24.97 -22.35
N THR A 33 9.33 25.64 -23.24
CA THR A 33 8.35 25.11 -24.17
C THR A 33 9.04 24.19 -25.18
N ARG A 34 8.60 22.94 -25.32
CA ARG A 34 8.76 22.23 -26.60
C ARG A 34 7.53 21.40 -26.96
N HIS A 35 6.94 21.85 -28.06
CA HIS A 35 5.82 21.31 -28.80
C HIS A 35 6.04 19.87 -29.30
N HIS A 36 4.93 19.12 -29.28
CA HIS A 36 4.43 18.13 -30.26
C HIS A 36 5.41 17.39 -31.19
N GLN A 37 5.38 16.05 -31.10
CA GLN A 37 5.30 15.16 -32.28
C GLN A 37 4.81 13.75 -31.85
N LEU A 38 3.52 13.45 -32.01
CA LEU A 38 2.93 12.53 -33.00
C LEU A 38 3.48 11.08 -32.97
N ALA A 39 2.65 10.16 -32.46
CA ALA A 39 2.60 8.76 -32.89
C ALA A 39 2.17 8.70 -34.38
N PRO A 40 2.43 7.62 -35.16
CA PRO A 40 1.64 6.39 -35.03
C PRO A 40 2.34 5.07 -35.48
N VAL A 41 1.55 3.99 -35.48
CA VAL A 41 1.58 2.81 -36.39
C VAL A 41 2.06 1.49 -35.79
N VAL A 42 1.05 0.66 -35.50
CA VAL A 42 0.94 -0.80 -35.62
C VAL A 42 1.98 -1.51 -36.49
N ASP A 43 2.49 -2.64 -36.02
CA ASP A 43 2.67 -3.81 -36.89
C ASP A 43 2.40 -5.09 -36.10
N VAL A 44 1.36 -5.81 -36.54
CA VAL A 44 0.96 -7.12 -36.08
C VAL A 44 1.08 -8.05 -37.27
N ALA A 45 1.67 -9.23 -37.02
CA ALA A 45 1.70 -10.46 -37.82
C ALA A 45 3.00 -10.77 -38.58
N SER A 46 3.64 -11.88 -38.17
CA SER A 46 4.05 -12.98 -39.06
C SER A 46 4.45 -14.20 -38.19
N VAL A 47 3.58 -15.21 -38.04
CA VAL A 47 3.63 -16.52 -38.72
C VAL A 47 4.98 -17.23 -38.65
N SER A 48 5.02 -18.38 -37.97
CA SER A 48 5.59 -19.59 -38.55
C SER A 48 5.15 -20.86 -37.80
N ALA A 49 4.72 -21.82 -38.60
CA ALA A 49 4.19 -23.11 -38.22
C ALA A 49 5.28 -24.08 -37.75
N GLY A 50 4.96 -24.92 -36.77
CA GLY A 50 5.82 -25.99 -36.27
C GLY A 50 4.99 -27.20 -35.83
N ARG A 51 4.34 -27.83 -36.80
CA ARG A 51 3.51 -29.03 -36.65
C ARG A 51 4.40 -30.28 -36.60
N ARG A 52 4.39 -31.05 -35.52
CA ARG A 52 4.69 -32.50 -35.53
C ARG A 52 3.78 -33.25 -34.57
N ASN A 53 2.80 -33.95 -35.16
CA ASN A 53 2.11 -35.10 -34.60
C ASN A 53 3.12 -36.19 -34.25
N SER A 54 2.85 -36.97 -33.20
CA SER A 54 2.77 -38.44 -33.26
C SER A 54 2.15 -38.99 -31.95
N VAL A 55 0.85 -39.34 -31.96
CA VAL A 55 0.28 -40.70 -31.93
C VAL A 55 0.80 -41.59 -30.78
N LEU A 56 -0.07 -41.98 -29.84
CA LEU A 56 -0.55 -43.36 -29.67
C LEU A 56 -1.56 -43.50 -28.51
N SER A 57 -2.73 -44.07 -28.85
CA SER A 57 -3.55 -45.04 -28.09
C SER A 57 -4.05 -44.72 -26.68
N ALA A 58 -5.27 -45.06 -26.23
CA ALA A 58 -6.50 -45.68 -26.77
C ALA A 58 -7.52 -45.67 -25.58
N PRO A 59 -8.81 -46.04 -25.76
CA PRO A 59 -9.95 -45.46 -25.01
C PRO A 59 -10.51 -46.33 -23.87
N ARG A 60 -11.38 -45.72 -23.02
CA ARG A 60 -12.69 -46.22 -22.47
C ARG A 60 -13.08 -45.51 -21.14
N PRO A 61 -14.34 -45.61 -20.65
CA PRO A 61 -15.58 -45.08 -21.21
C PRO A 61 -16.36 -44.20 -20.18
N SER A 62 -17.47 -43.63 -20.67
CA SER A 62 -18.52 -42.88 -19.97
C SER A 62 -18.72 -43.12 -18.46
N VAL A 63 -18.74 -42.02 -17.71
CA VAL A 63 -19.75 -41.81 -16.66
C VAL A 63 -20.37 -40.43 -16.89
N SER A 64 -21.60 -40.47 -17.37
CA SER A 64 -22.53 -39.35 -17.41
C SER A 64 -23.10 -39.15 -16.02
N CYS A 65 -22.88 -37.96 -15.44
CA CYS A 65 -23.76 -37.39 -14.42
C CYS A 65 -23.98 -35.92 -14.78
N GLN A 66 -24.86 -35.68 -15.77
CA GLN A 66 -25.57 -34.41 -15.86
C GLN A 66 -26.57 -34.35 -14.69
N ALA A 67 -26.42 -33.38 -13.81
CA ALA A 67 -27.50 -32.89 -12.97
C ALA A 67 -27.61 -31.39 -13.22
N ALA A 68 -28.71 -31.02 -13.87
CA ALA A 68 -29.11 -29.67 -14.11
C ALA A 68 -29.50 -28.98 -12.80
N THR A 69 -29.01 -27.77 -12.58
CA THR A 69 -29.82 -26.67 -12.05
C THR A 69 -29.46 -25.39 -12.83
N PRO A 70 -30.35 -24.87 -13.69
CA PRO A 70 -30.30 -23.48 -14.10
C PRO A 70 -30.94 -22.67 -12.97
N GLY A 71 -30.16 -22.37 -11.95
CA GLY A 71 -30.55 -21.42 -10.91
C GLY A 71 -30.34 -20.01 -11.42
N GLY A 72 -31.38 -19.43 -12.03
CA GLY A 72 -31.41 -18.00 -12.31
C GLY A 72 -31.33 -17.19 -11.02
N GLY A 73 -30.32 -16.35 -10.93
CA GLY A 73 -30.26 -15.17 -10.06
C GLY A 73 -30.04 -13.97 -10.95
N ALA A 74 -31.14 -13.34 -11.37
CA ALA A 74 -31.14 -11.99 -11.87
C ALA A 74 -31.31 -11.06 -10.65
N GLY A 75 -30.41 -10.09 -10.52
CA GLY A 75 -30.05 -9.43 -9.27
C GLY A 75 -28.62 -9.88 -8.95
N GLU A 76 -27.60 -9.04 -8.82
CA GLU A 76 -27.59 -7.79 -8.09
C GLU A 76 -26.68 -6.75 -8.73
N SER A 77 -27.23 -5.55 -8.91
CA SER A 77 -26.46 -4.32 -8.92
C SER A 77 -25.88 -4.14 -7.51
N GLY A 78 -24.62 -4.56 -7.26
CA GLY A 78 -23.88 -4.12 -6.07
C GLY A 78 -22.97 -5.12 -5.36
N GLU A 79 -22.97 -6.40 -5.68
CA GLU A 79 -22.11 -7.39 -5.00
C GLU A 79 -20.97 -7.85 -5.92
N MET A 80 -19.76 -7.35 -5.69
CA MET A 80 -18.58 -7.96 -6.28
C MET A 80 -18.47 -9.40 -5.78
N SER A 81 -18.59 -10.35 -6.70
CA SER A 81 -18.38 -11.76 -6.40
C SER A 81 -17.04 -11.97 -5.71
N GLU A 82 -16.92 -12.96 -4.83
CA GLU A 82 -15.68 -13.19 -4.07
C GLU A 82 -14.46 -13.36 -4.98
N LEU A 83 -14.66 -13.95 -6.15
CA LEU A 83 -13.64 -14.09 -7.19
C LEU A 83 -13.21 -12.74 -7.78
N GLN A 84 -14.13 -11.80 -7.98
CA GLN A 84 -13.78 -10.46 -8.45
C GLN A 84 -13.00 -9.70 -7.38
N ARG A 85 -13.35 -9.88 -6.11
CA ARG A 85 -12.62 -9.25 -4.99
C ARG A 85 -11.21 -9.80 -4.84
N THR A 86 -11.01 -11.10 -4.99
CA THR A 86 -9.65 -11.69 -5.01
C THR A 86 -8.86 -11.24 -6.23
N GLN A 87 -9.49 -11.17 -7.40
CA GLN A 87 -8.87 -10.64 -8.61
C GLN A 87 -8.46 -9.16 -8.43
N ALA A 88 -9.28 -8.33 -7.81
CA ALA A 88 -8.96 -6.94 -7.52
C ALA A 88 -7.74 -6.81 -6.60
N ASN A 89 -7.65 -7.67 -5.57
CA ASN A 89 -6.48 -7.72 -4.69
C ASN A 89 -5.22 -8.14 -5.44
N ASP A 90 -5.31 -9.12 -6.35
CA ASP A 90 -4.15 -9.53 -7.16
C ASP A 90 -3.68 -8.41 -8.09
N GLN A 91 -4.62 -7.68 -8.72
CA GLN A 91 -4.31 -6.52 -9.55
C GLN A 91 -3.63 -5.42 -8.73
N LEU A 92 -4.07 -5.18 -7.49
CA LEU A 92 -3.41 -4.24 -6.60
C LEU A 92 -1.98 -4.68 -6.28
N ILE A 93 -1.75 -5.97 -6.03
CA ILE A 93 -0.39 -6.51 -5.82
C ILE A 93 0.49 -6.27 -7.06
N ASP A 94 -0.05 -6.45 -8.27
CA ASP A 94 0.68 -6.16 -9.52
C ASP A 94 1.04 -4.69 -9.65
N LEU A 95 0.12 -3.78 -9.32
CA LEU A 95 0.37 -2.33 -9.34
C LEU A 95 1.45 -1.93 -8.34
N LEU A 96 1.43 -2.52 -7.14
CA LEU A 96 2.42 -2.26 -6.09
C LEU A 96 3.81 -2.79 -6.46
N LEU A 97 3.90 -3.91 -7.19
CA LEU A 97 5.16 -4.42 -7.73
C LEU A 97 5.68 -3.61 -8.93
N ALA A 98 4.77 -3.04 -9.74
CA ALA A 98 5.13 -2.20 -10.87
C ALA A 98 5.67 -0.83 -10.45
N ALA A 99 5.34 -0.36 -9.25
CA ALA A 99 5.81 0.90 -8.70
C ALA A 99 7.33 0.86 -8.45
N LYS A 100 8.08 1.66 -9.20
CA LYS A 100 9.55 1.70 -9.13
C LYS A 100 10.06 2.71 -8.11
N SER A 101 9.26 3.71 -7.77
CA SER A 101 9.63 4.76 -6.83
C SER A 101 8.86 4.65 -5.51
N ARG A 102 9.53 5.02 -4.41
CA ARG A 102 8.92 5.02 -3.07
C ARG A 102 7.75 5.99 -2.97
N GLU A 103 7.80 7.10 -3.70
CA GLU A 103 6.73 8.10 -3.72
C GLU A 103 5.46 7.60 -4.43
N GLU A 104 5.61 6.93 -5.58
CA GLU A 104 4.47 6.32 -6.29
C GLU A 104 3.86 5.18 -5.46
N LEU A 105 4.69 4.40 -4.78
CA LEU A 105 4.23 3.36 -3.86
C LEU A 105 3.42 3.98 -2.72
N GLY A 106 3.93 5.05 -2.09
CA GLY A 106 3.23 5.76 -1.02
C GLY A 106 1.88 6.32 -1.46
N LYS A 107 1.81 6.92 -2.65
CA LYS A 107 0.55 7.42 -3.24
C LYS A 107 -0.44 6.29 -3.49
N THR A 108 0.02 5.20 -4.12
CA THR A 108 -0.83 4.03 -4.40
C THR A 108 -1.39 3.41 -3.12
N VAL A 109 -0.57 3.36 -2.05
CA VAL A 109 -1.00 2.87 -0.74
C VAL A 109 -2.00 3.83 -0.08
N ALA A 110 -1.79 5.14 -0.16
CA ALA A 110 -2.73 6.12 0.39
C ALA A 110 -4.11 6.06 -0.32
N ASP A 111 -4.10 5.96 -1.66
CA ASP A 111 -5.33 5.89 -2.48
C ASP A 111 -6.14 4.60 -2.23
N ASN A 112 -5.47 3.51 -1.83
CA ASN A 112 -6.07 2.20 -1.65
C ASN A 112 -6.09 1.73 -0.18
N ILE A 113 -6.03 2.64 0.80
CA ILE A 113 -5.85 2.26 2.21
C ILE A 113 -6.93 1.29 2.73
N LEU A 114 -8.17 1.45 2.26
CA LEU A 114 -9.31 0.61 2.64
C LEU A 114 -9.25 -0.80 2.02
N SER A 115 -8.44 -1.00 0.98
CA SER A 115 -8.27 -2.27 0.28
C SER A 115 -7.26 -3.20 0.98
N PHE A 116 -6.49 -2.70 1.95
CA PHE A 116 -5.52 -3.51 2.72
C PHE A 116 -6.21 -4.26 3.87
N ASP A 117 -7.04 -5.23 3.52
CA ASP A 117 -7.77 -6.09 4.46
C ASP A 117 -7.05 -7.43 4.73
N GLN A 118 -7.63 -8.27 5.59
CA GLN A 118 -7.09 -9.61 5.84
C GLN A 118 -6.96 -10.45 4.57
N LYS A 119 -7.92 -10.32 3.62
CA LYS A 119 -7.94 -11.10 2.38
C LYS A 119 -6.78 -10.69 1.47
N PHE A 120 -6.42 -9.41 1.42
CA PHE A 120 -5.24 -8.90 0.71
C PHE A 120 -3.96 -9.57 1.22
N TRP A 121 -3.75 -9.60 2.55
CA TRP A 121 -2.56 -10.21 3.13
C TRP A 121 -2.49 -11.72 2.88
N LEU A 122 -3.64 -12.41 2.90
CA LEU A 122 -3.70 -13.84 2.55
C LEU A 122 -3.35 -14.09 1.08
N ARG A 123 -3.81 -13.25 0.15
CA ARG A 123 -3.43 -13.35 -1.28
C ARG A 123 -1.95 -13.08 -1.48
N LEU A 124 -1.41 -12.07 -0.78
CA LEU A 124 0.02 -11.74 -0.86
C LEU A 124 0.90 -12.89 -0.34
N ALA A 125 0.51 -13.52 0.78
CA ALA A 125 1.20 -14.69 1.32
C ALA A 125 1.13 -15.89 0.36
N ALA A 126 -0.06 -16.22 -0.14
CA ALA A 126 -0.22 -17.31 -1.11
C ALA A 126 0.61 -17.07 -2.38
N ARG A 127 0.70 -15.82 -2.86
CA ARG A 127 1.52 -15.46 -4.01
C ARG A 127 3.02 -15.59 -3.71
N ASN A 128 3.45 -15.26 -2.49
CA ASN A 128 4.82 -15.49 -2.02
C ASN A 128 5.16 -17.00 -2.02
N ASP A 129 4.25 -17.85 -1.54
CA ASP A 129 4.45 -19.31 -1.51
C ASP A 129 4.53 -19.93 -2.91
N THR A 130 3.80 -19.37 -3.89
CA THR A 130 3.82 -19.86 -5.29
C THR A 130 4.98 -19.34 -6.14
N ALA A 131 5.74 -18.33 -5.66
CA ALA A 131 6.86 -17.78 -6.40
C ALA A 131 7.98 -18.83 -6.52
N SER A 132 8.41 -19.12 -7.75
CA SER A 132 9.47 -20.11 -8.00
C SER A 132 10.88 -19.53 -7.82
N ASP A 133 11.00 -18.21 -7.87
CA ASP A 133 12.26 -17.49 -7.81
C ASP A 133 12.47 -16.80 -6.45
N GLU A 134 13.68 -16.93 -5.91
CA GLU A 134 14.05 -16.40 -4.60
C GLU A 134 14.15 -14.88 -4.59
N GLU A 135 14.51 -14.25 -5.72
CA GLU A 135 14.52 -12.80 -5.83
C GLU A 135 13.08 -12.24 -5.74
N THR A 136 12.14 -12.86 -6.47
CA THR A 136 10.72 -12.50 -6.42
C THR A 136 10.13 -12.65 -5.02
N LYS A 137 10.48 -13.72 -4.28
CA LYS A 137 10.05 -13.89 -2.87
C LYS A 137 10.56 -12.76 -1.99
N ARG A 138 11.83 -12.38 -2.14
CA ARG A 138 12.43 -11.28 -1.37
C ARG A 138 11.75 -9.94 -1.66
N GLN A 139 11.41 -9.68 -2.92
CA GLN A 139 10.68 -8.47 -3.32
C GLN A 139 9.27 -8.43 -2.73
N LEU A 140 8.54 -9.55 -2.71
CA LEU A 140 7.21 -9.64 -2.09
C LEU A 140 7.27 -9.42 -0.58
N THR A 141 8.26 -10.01 0.10
CA THR A 141 8.44 -9.84 1.55
C THR A 141 8.87 -8.42 1.91
N SER A 142 9.76 -7.80 1.13
CA SER A 142 10.17 -6.41 1.36
C SER A 142 9.00 -5.45 1.08
N LEU A 143 8.23 -5.69 0.02
CA LEU A 143 7.02 -4.92 -0.30
C LEU A 143 6.01 -4.97 0.86
N ALA A 144 5.73 -6.15 1.41
CA ALA A 144 4.82 -6.30 2.54
C ALA A 144 5.27 -5.48 3.76
N THR A 145 6.57 -5.50 4.05
CA THR A 145 7.16 -4.72 5.15
C THR A 145 7.00 -3.22 4.92
N VAL A 146 7.27 -2.75 3.69
CA VAL A 146 7.15 -1.33 3.35
C VAL A 146 5.70 -0.86 3.43
N ILE A 147 4.74 -1.61 2.87
CA ILE A 147 3.31 -1.27 2.94
C ILE A 147 2.86 -1.16 4.40
N MET A 148 3.25 -2.14 5.24
CA MET A 148 2.92 -2.11 6.67
C MET A 148 3.43 -0.84 7.36
N THR A 149 4.68 -0.44 7.10
CA THR A 149 5.22 0.80 7.68
C THR A 149 4.49 2.05 7.21
N LEU A 150 4.18 2.15 5.90
CA LEU A 150 3.49 3.30 5.33
C LEU A 150 2.06 3.43 5.86
N VAL A 151 1.33 2.32 5.96
CA VAL A 151 -0.03 2.32 6.52
C VAL A 151 0.00 2.73 7.99
N GLN A 152 0.95 2.22 8.78
CA GLN A 152 1.10 2.63 10.19
C GLN A 152 1.43 4.12 10.35
N GLU A 153 2.31 4.65 9.51
CA GLU A 153 2.63 6.09 9.51
C GLU A 153 1.42 6.93 9.14
N LEU A 154 0.63 6.51 8.15
CA LEU A 154 -0.59 7.23 7.73
C LEU A 154 -1.67 7.22 8.81
N VAL A 155 -1.91 6.08 9.47
CA VAL A 155 -2.85 6.00 10.59
C VAL A 155 -2.40 6.90 11.74
N LYS A 156 -1.13 6.84 12.14
CA LYS A 156 -0.56 7.70 13.19
C LYS A 156 -0.66 9.18 12.84
N ALA A 157 -0.43 9.54 11.57
CA ALA A 157 -0.56 10.92 11.11
C ALA A 157 -2.00 11.41 11.18
N SER A 158 -2.99 10.54 10.92
CA SER A 158 -4.40 10.89 11.08
C SER A 158 -4.80 11.07 12.53
N GLU A 159 -4.39 10.14 13.41
CA GLU A 159 -4.63 10.24 14.86
C GLU A 159 -3.96 11.48 15.45
N GLY A 160 -2.72 11.77 15.02
CA GLY A 160 -1.97 12.96 15.43
C GLY A 160 -2.63 14.27 15.01
N GLN A 161 -3.17 14.36 13.78
CA GLN A 161 -3.89 15.56 13.32
C GLN A 161 -5.17 15.83 14.12
N MET A 162 -5.86 14.77 14.54
CA MET A 162 -7.04 14.89 15.40
C MET A 162 -6.67 15.42 16.79
N GLU A 163 -5.60 14.87 17.37
CA GLU A 163 -5.08 15.32 18.67
C GLU A 163 -4.56 16.76 18.60
N GLU A 164 -3.80 17.11 17.57
CA GLU A 164 -3.26 18.47 17.36
C GLU A 164 -4.39 19.51 17.24
N SER A 165 -5.42 19.20 16.45
CA SER A 165 -6.56 20.10 16.29
C SER A 165 -7.34 20.27 17.60
N SER A 166 -7.48 19.19 18.38
CA SER A 166 -8.09 19.24 19.71
C SER A 166 -7.27 20.09 20.67
N GLN A 167 -5.94 19.92 20.69
CA GLN A 167 -5.04 20.69 21.54
C GLN A 167 -5.09 22.18 21.21
N VAL A 168 -5.08 22.55 19.92
CA VAL A 168 -5.21 23.96 19.50
C VAL A 168 -6.51 24.58 20.01
N LEU A 169 -7.63 23.86 19.96
CA LEU A 169 -8.90 24.36 20.49
C LEU A 169 -8.88 24.49 22.02
N GLN A 170 -8.27 23.52 22.72
CA GLN A 170 -8.08 23.61 24.17
C GLN A 170 -7.20 24.80 24.54
N ASP A 171 -6.14 25.08 23.77
CA ASP A 171 -5.24 26.21 24.00
C ASP A 171 -5.96 27.55 23.78
N ILE A 172 -6.78 27.66 22.73
CA ILE A 172 -7.63 28.85 22.50
C ILE A 172 -8.59 29.02 23.66
N LEU A 173 -9.16 27.92 24.16
CA LEU A 173 -10.02 27.98 25.33
C LEU A 173 -9.22 28.50 26.54
N VAL A 174 -8.13 27.84 26.93
CA VAL A 174 -7.32 28.30 28.07
C VAL A 174 -6.89 29.78 27.94
N ALA A 175 -6.59 30.26 26.72
CA ALA A 175 -6.22 31.64 26.48
C ALA A 175 -7.37 32.66 26.63
N ALA A 176 -8.62 32.25 26.42
CA ALA A 176 -9.79 33.13 26.55
C ALA A 176 -10.51 33.02 27.91
N ALA A 177 -10.16 32.06 28.76
CA ALA A 177 -10.61 32.01 30.15
C ALA A 177 -9.96 33.12 31.00
N ASP A 178 -10.71 33.73 31.92
CA ASP A 178 -10.15 34.67 32.90
C ASP A 178 -9.25 33.93 33.93
N GLU A 179 -8.45 34.64 34.73
CA GLU A 179 -7.47 34.05 35.68
C GLU A 179 -8.08 33.07 36.71
N ARG A 180 -9.41 33.06 36.84
CA ARG A 180 -10.17 32.16 37.72
C ARG A 180 -10.66 30.87 37.04
N GLY A 181 -10.46 30.72 35.73
CA GLY A 181 -10.95 29.57 34.95
C GLY A 181 -12.46 29.60 34.69
N GLU A 182 -13.11 30.76 34.85
CA GLU A 182 -14.53 30.95 34.57
C GLU A 182 -14.71 31.66 33.23
N TRP A 183 -15.79 31.30 32.55
CA TRP A 183 -16.17 31.70 31.20
C TRP A 183 -17.52 32.41 31.21
#